data_AF-A0A5C8AQF8-F1
#
_entry.id   AF-A0A5C8AQF8-F1
#
_cell.length_a   1.000
_cell.length_b   1.000
_cell.length_c   1.000
_cell.angle_alpha   90.00
_cell.angle_beta   90.00
_cell.angle_gamma   90.00
#
_symmetry.space_group_name_H-M   'P 1'
#
loop_
_entity.id
_entity.type
_entity.pdbx_description
1 polymer ?
#
loop_
_entity_poly.entity_id
_entity_poly.type
_entity_poly.pdbx_seq_one_letter_code
_entity_poly.pdbx_strand_id
1 'polypeptide(L)' 'MTEALGLVLNHGFEKMQLNRIEAYVSPNNFPSLSLLTRFNFIEEGTLKRHYFTNGIYEDSILLAKLAESNFN' A
#
# COMPACT_ATOMS: atom_id res chain seq x y z
N MET A 1 -12.18 2.32 -7.68
CA MET A 1 -11.05 2.41 -6.73
C MET A 1 -9.96 3.37 -7.12
N THR A 2 -9.53 3.46 -8.39
CA THR A 2 -8.48 4.41 -8.81
C THR A 2 -8.74 5.85 -8.35
N GLU A 3 -9.94 6.39 -8.57
CA GLU A 3 -10.32 7.74 -8.16
C GLU A 3 -10.23 7.94 -6.64
N ALA A 4 -10.91 7.08 -5.87
CA ALA A 4 -10.91 7.15 -4.41
C ALA A 4 -9.50 7.04 -3.81
N LEU A 5 -8.63 6.17 -4.35
CA LEU A 5 -7.26 6.04 -3.87
C LEU A 5 -6.48 7.35 -4.06
N GLY A 6 -6.60 8.03 -5.20
CA GLY A 6 -5.95 9.32 -5.42
C GLY A 6 -6.37 10.37 -4.39
N LEU A 7 -7.67 10.46 -4.09
CA LEU A 7 -8.19 11.39 -3.08
C LEU A 7 -7.67 11.07 -1.67
N VAL A 8 -7.63 9.79 -1.30
CA VAL A 8 -7.11 9.34 0.01
C VAL A 8 -5.63 9.65 0.15
N LEU A 9 -4.82 9.40 -0.89
CA LEU A 9 -3.38 9.70 -0.86
C LEU A 9 -3.14 11.20 -0.71
N ASN A 10 -3.82 12.03 -1.51
CA ASN A 10 -3.69 13.49 -1.43
C ASN A 10 -4.08 13.98 -0.03
N HIS A 11 -5.19 13.49 0.53
CA HIS A 11 -5.58 13.86 1.88
C HIS A 11 -4.55 13.43 2.93
N GLY A 12 -4.05 12.19 2.84
CA GLY A 12 -3.06 11.64 3.76
C GLY A 12 -1.75 12.44 3.77
N PHE A 13 -1.21 12.75 2.59
CA PHE A 13 0.05 13.51 2.50
C PHE A 13 -0.15 15.01 2.76
N GLU A 14 -1.14 15.66 2.13
CA GLU A 14 -1.26 17.12 2.21
C GLU A 14 -2.00 17.63 3.44
N LYS A 15 -3.02 16.90 3.92
CA LYS A 15 -3.86 17.36 5.04
C LYS A 15 -3.44 16.75 6.36
N MET A 16 -3.21 15.43 6.35
CA MET A 16 -2.76 14.72 7.57
C MET A 16 -1.24 14.80 7.77
N GLN A 17 -0.48 15.27 6.78
CA GLN A 17 0.98 15.38 6.84
C GLN A 17 1.65 14.04 7.16
N LEU A 18 1.11 12.94 6.64
CA LEU A 18 1.69 11.62 6.81
C LEU A 18 3.01 11.54 6.05
N ASN A 19 4.04 10.94 6.65
CA ASN A 19 5.29 10.65 5.95
C ASN A 19 5.18 9.39 5.07
N ARG A 20 4.25 8.50 5.37
CA ARG A 20 4.18 7.16 4.79
C ARG A 20 2.76 6.62 4.81
N ILE A 21 2.40 5.93 3.73
CA ILE A 21 1.16 5.16 3.61
C ILE A 21 1.54 3.75 3.18
N GLU A 22 1.02 2.75 3.89
CA GLU A 22 1.28 1.33 3.64
C GLU A 22 0.04 0.63 3.11
N ALA A 23 0.27 -0.43 2.34
CA ALA A 23 -0.76 -1.34 1.87
C ALA A 23 -0.29 -2.79 2.03
N TYR A 24 -1.17 -3.62 2.59
CA TYR A 24 -0.97 -5.06 2.73
C TYR A 24 -1.92 -5.76 1.75
N VAL A 25 -1.35 -6.51 0.80
CA VAL A 25 -2.13 -7.11 -0.29
C VAL A 25 -1.81 -8.58 -0.39
N SER A 26 -2.82 -9.43 -0.57
CA SER A 26 -2.60 -10.86 -0.87
C SER A 26 -1.74 -10.99 -2.14
N PRO A 27 -0.72 -11.87 -2.17
CA PRO A 27 0.12 -12.09 -3.35
C PRO A 27 -0.68 -12.44 -4.62
N ASN A 28 -1.88 -12.99 -4.46
CA ASN A 28 -2.75 -13.42 -5.55
C ASN A 28 -3.68 -12.30 -6.07
N ASN A 29 -3.70 -11.13 -5.43
CA ASN A 29 -4.56 -10.01 -5.82
C ASN A 29 -3.86 -9.08 -6.80
N PHE A 30 -3.58 -9.59 -8.00
CA PHE A 30 -2.93 -8.86 -9.09
C PHE A 30 -3.59 -7.51 -9.43
N PRO A 31 -4.93 -7.35 -9.43
CA PRO A 31 -5.55 -6.06 -9.70
C PRO A 31 -5.16 -4.98 -8.69
N SER A 32 -5.08 -5.34 -7.40
CA SER A 32 -4.69 -4.39 -6.34
C SER A 32 -3.20 -4.07 -6.39
N LEU A 33 -2.35 -5.09 -6.61
CA LEU A 33 -0.91 -4.89 -6.80
C LEU A 33 -0.65 -3.94 -7.97
N SER A 34 -1.26 -4.20 -9.13
CA SER A 34 -1.13 -3.35 -10.32
C SER A 34 -1.64 -1.92 -10.08
N LEU A 35 -2.74 -1.76 -9.34
CA LEU A 35 -3.24 -0.43 -8.96
C LEU A 35 -2.23 0.32 -8.11
N LEU A 36 -1.69 -0.31 -7.07
CA LEU A 36 -0.73 0.34 -6.16
C LEU A 36 0.57 0.70 -6.88
N THR A 37 1.08 -0.17 -7.77
CA THR A 37 2.24 0.15 -8.61
C THR A 37 2.01 1.40 -9.47
N ARG A 38 0.81 1.57 -10.06
CA ARG A 38 0.46 2.80 -10.82
C ARG A 38 0.43 4.06 -9.96
N PHE A 39 0.24 3.93 -8.65
CA PHE A 39 0.30 5.04 -7.69
C PHE A 39 1.70 5.22 -7.07
N ASN A 40 2.72 4.56 -7.62
CA ASN A 40 4.11 4.61 -7.16
C ASN A 40 4.30 4.10 -5.73
N PHE A 41 3.52 3.09 -5.33
CA PHE A 41 3.88 2.28 -4.18
C PHE A 41 5.02 1.33 -4.56
N ILE A 42 5.94 1.13 -3.63
CA ILE A 42 7.09 0.23 -3.76
C ILE A 42 6.84 -1.00 -2.90
N GLU A 43 7.08 -2.19 -3.45
CA GLU A 43 7.10 -3.41 -2.67
C GLU A 43 8.36 -3.43 -1.79
N GLU A 44 8.16 -3.59 -0.48
CA GLU A 44 9.26 -3.60 0.50
C GLU A 44 9.47 -4.98 1.13
N GLY A 45 8.52 -5.90 0.96
CA GLY A 45 8.71 -7.28 1.38
C GLY A 45 7.44 -8.12 1.36
N THR A 46 7.62 -9.40 1.69
CA THR A 46 6.53 -10.34 1.91
C THR A 46 6.47 -10.74 3.38
N LEU A 47 5.35 -10.43 4.03
CA LEU A 47 5.04 -10.91 5.36
C LEU A 47 4.45 -12.31 5.28
N LYS A 48 5.17 -13.31 5.78
CA LYS A 48 4.74 -14.70 5.77
C LYS A 48 3.67 -14.96 6.82
N ARG A 49 2.57 -15.62 6.42
CA ARG A 49 1.46 -15.99 7.34
C ARG A 49 0.93 -14.79 8.16
N HIS A 50 0.82 -13.64 7.53
CA HIS A 50 0.47 -12.36 8.15
C HIS A 50 -1.03 -12.24 8.46
N TYR A 51 -1.89 -12.71 7.57
CA TYR A 51 -3.33 -12.47 7.66
C TYR A 51 -4.08 -13.80 7.78
N PHE A 52 -4.94 -13.93 8.79
CA PHE A 52 -5.76 -15.12 8.99
C PHE A 52 -7.14 -14.92 8.36
N THR A 53 -7.46 -15.74 7.37
CA THR A 53 -8.76 -15.71 6.68
C THR A 53 -9.15 -17.12 6.24
N ASN A 54 -10.45 -17.40 6.17
CA ASN A 54 -10.96 -18.71 5.74
C ASN A 54 -10.31 -19.92 6.45
N GLY A 55 -9.93 -19.76 7.72
CA GLY A 55 -9.30 -20.83 8.50
C GLY A 55 -7.81 -21.07 8.21
N ILE A 56 -7.18 -20.26 7.35
CA ILE A 56 -5.76 -20.39 6.98
C ILE A 56 -5.01 -19.07 7.16
N TYR A 57 -3.72 -19.15 7.44
CA TYR A 57 -2.83 -17.99 7.40
C TYR A 57 -2.29 -17.80 6.00
N GLU A 58 -2.50 -16.61 5.45
CA GLU A 58 -2.01 -16.18 4.15
C GLU A 58 -0.85 -15.19 4.28
N ASP A 59 0.00 -15.17 3.25
CA ASP A 59 1.04 -14.16 3.11
C ASP A 59 0.44 -12.80 2.73
N SER A 60 1.18 -11.72 2.96
CA SER A 60 0.86 -10.39 2.46
C SER A 60 2.09 -9.74 1.86
N ILE A 61 1.93 -9.14 0.69
CA ILE A 61 2.90 -8.22 0.13
C ILE A 61 2.73 -6.88 0.85
N LEU A 62 3.81 -6.40 1.46
CA LEU A 62 3.90 -5.07 2.03
C LEU A 62 4.37 -4.12 0.92
N LEU A 63 3.54 -3.14 0.61
CA LEU A 63 3.90 -2.03 -0.24
C LEU A 63 3.79 -0.71 0.52
N ALA A 64 4.61 0.27 0.16
CA ALA A 64 4.52 1.59 0.75
C ALA A 64 4.76 2.70 -0.26
N LYS A 65 4.13 3.84 0.02
CA LYS A 65 4.42 5.12 -0.62
C LYS A 65 4.85 6.09 0.46
N LEU A 66 6.03 6.67 0.27
CA LEU A 66 6.55 7.73 1.12
C LEU A 66 6.09 9.09 0.59
N ALA A 67 5.97 10.07 1.48
CA ALA A 67 5.90 11.47 1.11
C ALA A 67 7.18 11.83 0.35
N GLU A 68 7.09 12.73 -0.63
CA GLU A 68 8.31 13.27 -1.26
C GLU A 68 9.14 13.97 -0.19
N SER A 69 10.41 13.56 -0.07
CA SER A 69 11.28 14.03 0.99
C SER A 69 11.75 15.46 0.74
N ASN A 70 11.39 16.38 1.65
CA ASN A 70 11.97 17.72 1.78
C ASN A 70 13.38 17.70 2.42
N PHE A 71 14.24 16.73 2.09
CA PHE A 71 15.64 16.79 2.51
C PHE A 71 16.41 17.71 1.57
N ASN A 72 16.26 19.01 1.79
CA ASN A 72 17.23 20.04 1.36
C ASN A 72 18.26 20.26 2.47
#